data_AF-A0A0Q6P764-F1
#
_entry.id   AF-A0A0Q6P764-F1
#
_cell.length_a   1.000
_cell.length_b   1.000
_cell.length_c   1.000
_cell.angle_alpha   90.00
_cell.angle_beta   90.00
_cell.angle_gamma   90.00
#
_symmetry.space_group_name_H-M   'P 1'
#
loop_
_entity.id
_entity.type
_entity.pdbx_description
1 polymer ?
#
loop_
_entity_poly.entity_id
_entity_poly.type
_entity_poly.pdbx_seq_one_letter_code
_entity_poly.pdbx_strand_id
1 'polypeptide(L)'
;MHQLFYPLRYFRLVNKQKRFIDLIPTIIIAILIWAPFAFLDANFFGGGGFLDKVLPFTGALTGFYIAALVAAATFNSPDLDKVIRSGPIALITKDDDGKQVQSALSRREFTCIMFGFLAFSSMAITLTGAMAVVLAQPIVTAFAGSSATLIFWLGAGAKLAVCLWVAHLFVVTALGLYYLMDRLYRQDGHIISRKDDDKKAA
;
A
#
# COMPACT_ATOMS: atom_id res chain seq x y z
N MET A 1 -4.99 11.90 -18.93
CA MET A 1 -3.87 11.76 -17.95
C MET A 1 -4.30 11.32 -16.55
N HIS A 2 -5.56 11.47 -16.11
CA HIS A 2 -5.98 11.07 -14.75
C HIS A 2 -6.03 9.55 -14.46
N GLN A 3 -6.10 8.70 -15.49
CA GLN A 3 -6.21 7.24 -15.33
C GLN A 3 -4.91 6.60 -14.79
N LEU A 4 -3.73 7.15 -15.12
CA LEU A 4 -2.43 6.60 -14.72
C LEU A 4 -2.20 6.68 -13.20
N PHE A 5 -2.73 7.71 -12.56
CA PHE A 5 -2.57 7.98 -11.13
C PHE A 5 -3.81 7.62 -10.32
N TYR A 6 -4.79 6.96 -10.93
CA TYR A 6 -6.00 6.52 -10.24
C TYR A 6 -5.72 5.62 -9.01
N PRO A 7 -4.72 4.71 -9.04
CA PRO A 7 -4.34 3.91 -7.86
C PRO A 7 -3.89 4.74 -6.65
N LEU A 8 -3.42 5.97 -6.86
CA LEU A 8 -2.99 6.87 -5.78
C LEU A 8 -4.17 7.45 -4.96
N ARG A 9 -5.42 7.16 -5.34
CA ARG A 9 -6.62 7.47 -4.54
C ARG A 9 -6.56 6.87 -3.14
N TYR A 10 -5.74 5.84 -2.89
CA TYR A 10 -5.49 5.31 -1.56
C TYR A 10 -5.04 6.39 -0.54
N PHE A 11 -4.22 7.36 -0.96
CA PHE A 11 -3.78 8.45 -0.08
C PHE A 11 -4.89 9.45 0.28
N ARG A 12 -6.00 9.44 -0.45
CA ARG A 12 -7.18 10.26 -0.17
C ARG A 12 -8.19 9.57 0.76
N LEU A 13 -7.92 8.33 1.17
CA LEU A 13 -8.70 7.65 2.20
C LEU A 13 -8.41 8.29 3.55
N VAL A 14 -9.38 9.04 4.06
CA VAL A 14 -9.26 9.66 5.38
C VAL A 14 -9.82 8.68 6.40
N ASN A 15 -8.95 8.25 7.30
CA ASN A 15 -9.33 7.57 8.53
C ASN A 15 -8.38 8.06 9.63
N LYS A 16 -8.94 8.68 10.68
CA LYS A 16 -8.20 9.38 11.74
C LYS A 16 -7.24 8.43 12.49
N GLN A 17 -7.54 7.14 12.53
CA GLN A 17 -6.74 6.12 13.22
C GLN A 17 -5.77 5.38 12.28
N LYS A 18 -6.07 5.36 10.97
CA LYS A 18 -5.24 4.72 9.94
C LYS A 18 -3.85 5.35 9.84
N ARG A 19 -3.74 6.68 9.96
CA ARG A 19 -2.44 7.37 9.88
C ARG A 19 -1.48 6.96 10.99
N PHE A 20 -1.98 6.68 12.19
CA PHE A 20 -1.15 6.28 13.31
C PHE A 20 -0.78 4.79 13.22
N ILE A 21 -1.75 3.95 12.82
CA ILE A 21 -1.56 2.51 12.64
C ILE A 21 -0.66 2.20 11.43
N ASP A 22 -0.66 3.01 10.38
CA ASP A 22 0.18 2.75 9.19
C ASP A 22 1.59 3.35 9.38
N LEU A 23 1.71 4.56 9.93
CA LEU A 23 2.96 5.33 9.91
C LEU A 23 3.97 4.87 10.96
N ILE A 24 3.51 4.50 12.16
CA ILE A 24 4.41 4.02 13.24
C ILE A 24 5.09 2.70 12.86
N PRO A 25 4.36 1.62 12.50
CA PRO A 25 5.03 0.38 12.10
C PRO A 25 5.85 0.56 10.82
N THR A 26 5.46 1.46 9.91
CA THR A 26 6.28 1.78 8.73
C THR A 26 7.64 2.32 9.14
N ILE A 27 7.68 3.28 10.06
CA ILE A 27 8.95 3.86 10.54
C ILE A 27 9.77 2.81 11.29
N ILE A 28 9.16 2.02 12.16
CA ILE A 28 9.86 0.97 12.93
C ILE A 28 10.50 -0.05 11.99
N ILE A 29 9.74 -0.57 11.02
CA ILE A 29 10.23 -1.55 10.05
C ILE A 29 11.28 -0.92 9.14
N ALA A 30 11.10 0.33 8.72
CA ALA A 30 12.09 1.03 7.89
C ALA A 30 13.43 1.19 8.62
N ILE A 31 13.42 1.56 9.91
CA ILE A 31 14.63 1.66 10.72
C ILE A 31 15.29 0.28 10.87
N LEU A 32 14.50 -0.78 11.08
CA LEU A 32 15.00 -2.15 11.20
C LEU A 32 15.69 -2.60 9.89
N ILE A 33 15.09 -2.32 8.74
CA ILE A 33 15.68 -2.62 7.43
C ILE A 33 16.91 -1.74 7.19
N TRP A 34 16.88 -0.46 7.58
CA TRP A 34 17.97 0.48 7.32
C TRP A 34 19.21 0.25 8.20
N ALA A 35 19.04 -0.19 9.45
CA ALA A 35 20.10 -0.27 10.44
C ALA A 35 21.35 -1.08 9.99
N PRO A 36 21.23 -2.27 9.37
CA PRO A 36 22.39 -3.01 8.86
C PRO A 36 23.22 -2.22 7.84
N PHE A 37 22.59 -1.37 7.03
CA PHE A 37 23.27 -0.56 6.02
C PHE A 37 23.93 0.70 6.59
N ALA A 38 23.56 1.09 7.81
CA ALA A 38 24.15 2.22 8.53
C ALA A 38 25.30 1.78 9.44
N PHE A 39 25.17 0.64 10.12
CA PHE A 39 26.13 0.19 11.14
C PHE A 39 27.11 -0.89 10.67
N LEU A 40 26.74 -1.71 9.69
CA LEU A 40 27.53 -2.89 9.28
C LEU A 40 28.06 -2.81 7.84
N ASP A 41 27.92 -1.65 7.20
CA ASP A 41 28.28 -1.40 5.80
C ASP A 41 27.77 -2.50 4.83
N ALA A 42 26.55 -2.98 5.10
CA ALA A 42 25.96 -4.06 4.33
C ALA A 42 25.72 -3.65 2.86
N ASN A 43 25.79 -4.63 1.96
CA ASN A 43 25.65 -4.40 0.53
C ASN A 43 24.20 -4.05 0.14
N PHE A 44 23.99 -2.82 -0.35
CA PHE A 44 22.67 -2.33 -0.78
C PHE A 44 22.45 -2.44 -2.30
N PHE A 45 23.37 -1.88 -3.09
CA PHE A 45 23.28 -1.76 -4.57
C PHE A 45 24.18 -2.73 -5.35
N GLY A 46 25.16 -3.36 -4.70
CA GLY A 46 26.08 -4.29 -5.35
C GLY A 46 25.42 -5.64 -5.61
N GLY A 47 26.04 -6.44 -6.49
CA GLY A 47 25.54 -7.76 -6.86
C GLY A 47 25.26 -8.66 -5.65
N GLY A 48 24.05 -9.21 -5.58
CA GLY A 48 23.56 -10.01 -4.46
C GLY A 48 23.16 -9.22 -3.22
N GLY A 49 23.15 -7.89 -3.29
CA GLY A 49 22.74 -6.98 -2.22
C GLY A 49 21.22 -6.95 -2.01
N PHE A 50 20.78 -6.05 -1.13
CA PHE A 50 19.37 -5.94 -0.74
C PHE A 50 18.42 -5.71 -1.92
N LEU A 51 18.74 -4.76 -2.82
CA LEU A 51 17.91 -4.45 -3.98
C LEU A 51 17.74 -5.67 -4.92
N ASP A 52 18.81 -6.41 -5.20
CA ASP A 52 18.76 -7.60 -6.04
C ASP A 52 17.81 -8.69 -5.51
N LYS A 53 17.59 -8.74 -4.19
CA LYS A 53 16.65 -9.67 -3.56
C LYS A 53 15.24 -9.12 -3.47
N VAL A 54 15.09 -7.82 -3.21
CA VAL A 54 13.78 -7.18 -3.06
C VAL A 54 13.08 -7.00 -4.39
N LEU A 55 13.80 -6.64 -5.46
CA LEU A 55 13.22 -6.42 -6.79
C LEU A 55 12.41 -7.61 -7.34
N PRO A 56 12.96 -8.85 -7.38
CA PRO A 56 12.18 -10.00 -7.85
C PRO A 56 11.00 -10.31 -6.91
N PHE A 57 11.16 -10.08 -5.61
CA PHE A 57 10.08 -10.27 -4.62
C PHE A 57 8.93 -9.28 -4.85
N THR A 58 9.21 -7.98 -5.00
CA THR A 58 8.19 -6.96 -5.31
C THR A 58 7.58 -7.16 -6.69
N GLY A 59 8.36 -7.69 -7.65
CA GLY A 59 7.85 -8.13 -8.94
C GLY A 59 6.78 -9.22 -8.81
N ALA A 60 7.06 -10.27 -8.05
CA ALA A 60 6.08 -11.34 -7.79
C ALA A 60 4.84 -10.84 -7.04
N LEU A 61 5.04 -9.97 -6.03
CA LEU A 61 3.93 -9.35 -5.29
C LEU A 61 3.00 -8.53 -6.18
N THR A 62 3.53 -7.89 -7.23
CA THR A 62 2.71 -7.16 -8.21
C THR A 62 1.66 -8.08 -8.84
N GLY A 63 2.05 -9.27 -9.28
CA GLY A 63 1.12 -10.27 -9.83
C GLY A 63 0.11 -10.76 -8.78
N PHE A 64 0.57 -11.02 -7.56
CA PHE A 64 -0.30 -11.42 -6.45
C PHE A 64 -1.38 -10.36 -6.13
N TYR A 65 -1.00 -9.08 -6.07
CA TYR A 65 -1.96 -8.01 -5.79
C TYR A 65 -2.97 -7.82 -6.92
N ILE A 66 -2.57 -7.97 -8.18
CA ILE A 66 -3.51 -7.94 -9.31
C ILE A 66 -4.49 -9.12 -9.23
N ALA A 67 -4.02 -10.32 -8.89
CA ALA A 67 -4.89 -11.48 -8.69
C ALA A 67 -5.90 -11.25 -7.54
N ALA A 68 -5.43 -10.74 -6.39
CA ALA A 68 -6.30 -10.39 -5.26
C ALA A 68 -7.33 -9.30 -5.62
N LEU A 69 -6.93 -8.30 -6.41
CA LEU A 69 -7.81 -7.26 -6.94
C LEU A 69 -8.92 -7.85 -7.81
N VAL A 70 -8.57 -8.73 -8.76
CA VAL A 70 -9.55 -9.40 -9.63
C VAL A 70 -10.49 -10.26 -8.82
N ALA A 71 -9.99 -11.03 -7.85
CA ALA A 71 -10.82 -11.85 -6.97
C ALA A 71 -11.81 -11.00 -6.16
N ALA A 72 -11.35 -9.91 -5.55
CA ALA A 72 -12.22 -8.99 -4.81
C ALA A 72 -13.27 -8.31 -5.71
N ALA A 73 -12.95 -8.07 -6.99
CA ALA A 73 -13.88 -7.47 -7.95
C ALA A 73 -14.93 -8.46 -8.47
N THR A 74 -14.61 -9.75 -8.59
CA THR A 74 -15.50 -10.78 -9.14
C THR A 74 -16.31 -11.51 -8.07
N PHE A 75 -15.92 -11.46 -6.79
CA PHE A 75 -16.71 -12.04 -5.71
C PHE A 75 -18.08 -11.37 -5.61
N ASN A 76 -19.11 -12.11 -5.99
CA ASN A 76 -20.50 -11.68 -5.90
C ASN A 76 -21.08 -12.04 -4.52
N SER A 77 -20.83 -11.18 -3.53
CA SER A 77 -21.45 -11.29 -2.21
C SER A 77 -22.21 -9.99 -1.88
N PRO A 78 -23.51 -10.05 -1.54
CA PRO A 78 -24.26 -8.86 -1.17
C PRO A 78 -23.72 -8.16 0.10
N ASP A 79 -22.95 -8.87 0.93
CA ASP A 79 -22.27 -8.30 2.10
C ASP A 79 -21.05 -7.43 1.74
N LEU A 80 -20.42 -7.69 0.60
CA LEU A 80 -19.30 -6.93 0.06
C LEU A 80 -19.72 -5.55 -0.46
N ASP A 81 -20.98 -5.44 -0.87
CA ASP A 81 -21.60 -4.22 -1.40
C ASP A 81 -22.21 -3.34 -0.30
N LYS A 82 -22.23 -3.84 0.94
CA LYS A 82 -22.63 -3.05 2.10
C LYS A 82 -21.60 -1.93 2.35
N VAL A 83 -22.13 -0.73 2.58
CA VAL A 83 -21.35 0.43 3.00
C VAL A 83 -20.66 0.14 4.33
N ILE A 84 -19.38 0.50 4.45
CA ILE A 84 -18.61 0.35 5.68
C ILE A 84 -19.22 1.24 6.76
N ARG A 85 -19.96 0.65 7.72
CA ARG A 85 -20.57 1.37 8.86
C ARG A 85 -19.65 1.48 10.09
N SER A 86 -18.64 0.61 10.24
CA SER A 86 -17.71 0.63 11.38
C SER A 86 -16.37 1.27 11.02
N GLY A 87 -15.99 2.34 11.71
CA GLY A 87 -14.77 3.10 11.44
C GLY A 87 -14.95 4.10 10.28
N PRO A 88 -14.56 5.38 10.46
CA PRO A 88 -14.75 6.41 9.45
C PRO A 88 -13.70 6.23 8.35
N ILE A 89 -13.97 5.34 7.40
CA ILE A 89 -13.22 5.26 6.14
C ILE A 89 -14.08 5.96 5.10
N ALA A 90 -13.87 7.27 4.96
CA ALA A 90 -14.51 8.08 3.94
C ALA A 90 -13.51 8.38 2.81
N LEU A 91 -13.95 8.22 1.56
CA LEU A 91 -13.24 8.80 0.43
C LEU A 91 -13.70 10.25 0.29
N ILE A 92 -12.76 11.19 0.32
CA ILE A 92 -13.09 12.57 -0.05
C ILE A 92 -13.13 12.66 -1.57
N THR A 93 -14.34 12.65 -2.11
CA THR A 93 -14.63 12.90 -3.53
C THR A 93 -15.07 14.35 -3.70
N LYS A 94 -14.93 14.92 -4.90
CA LYS A 94 -15.54 16.21 -5.21
C LYS A 94 -16.89 15.95 -5.85
N ASP A 95 -17.92 16.61 -5.35
CA ASP A 95 -19.26 16.65 -5.97
C ASP A 95 -19.19 17.35 -7.35
N ASP A 96 -20.27 17.26 -8.13
CA ASP A 96 -20.39 17.96 -9.42
C ASP A 96 -20.26 19.49 -9.28
N ASP A 97 -20.54 20.03 -8.08
CA ASP A 97 -20.33 21.43 -7.68
C ASP A 97 -18.90 21.74 -7.14
N GLY A 98 -17.96 20.79 -7.23
CA GLY A 98 -16.57 20.97 -6.80
C GLY A 98 -16.33 20.95 -5.29
N LYS A 99 -17.37 20.72 -4.48
CA LYS A 99 -17.30 20.62 -3.00
C LYS A 99 -16.77 19.25 -2.57
N GLN A 100 -15.92 19.22 -1.55
CA GLN A 100 -15.39 17.97 -0.98
C GLN A 100 -16.50 17.23 -0.21
N VAL A 101 -17.00 16.13 -0.77
CA VAL A 101 -18.02 15.26 -0.18
C VAL A 101 -17.36 13.95 0.26
N GLN A 102 -17.66 13.54 1.49
CA GLN A 102 -17.24 12.25 2.03
C GLN A 102 -18.17 11.15 1.50
N SER A 103 -17.75 10.47 0.44
CA SER A 103 -18.47 9.30 -0.09
C SER A 103 -18.15 8.09 0.78
N ALA A 104 -19.19 7.49 1.36
CA ALA A 104 -19.08 6.24 2.08
C ALA A 104 -18.79 5.10 1.08
N LEU A 105 -17.73 4.33 1.33
CA LEU A 105 -17.29 3.26 0.45
C LEU A 105 -17.93 1.93 0.81
N SER A 106 -18.22 1.12 -0.20
CA SER A 106 -18.47 -0.32 -0.01
C SER A 106 -17.18 -1.05 0.40
N ARG A 107 -17.34 -2.21 1.04
CA ARG A 107 -16.20 -3.08 1.41
C ARG A 107 -15.40 -3.51 0.17
N ARG A 108 -16.09 -3.74 -0.95
CA ARG A 108 -15.49 -4.10 -2.24
C ARG A 108 -14.63 -2.97 -2.80
N GLU A 109 -15.17 -1.76 -2.90
CA GLU A 109 -14.43 -0.61 -3.45
C GLU A 109 -13.17 -0.30 -2.63
N PHE A 110 -13.25 -0.36 -1.30
CA PHE A 110 -12.09 -0.16 -0.44
C PHE A 110 -10.98 -1.20 -0.71
N THR A 111 -11.37 -2.47 -0.81
CA THR A 111 -10.44 -3.58 -1.09
C THR A 111 -9.78 -3.41 -2.45
N CYS A 112 -10.56 -3.08 -3.47
CA CYS A 112 -10.05 -2.83 -4.82
C CYS A 112 -9.09 -1.64 -4.87
N ILE A 113 -9.39 -0.54 -4.17
CA ILE A 113 -8.50 0.62 -4.11
C ILE A 113 -7.18 0.27 -3.42
N MET A 114 -7.22 -0.51 -2.33
CA MET A 114 -6.05 -0.91 -1.58
C MET A 114 -5.13 -1.86 -2.36
N PHE A 115 -5.69 -2.92 -2.96
CA PHE A 115 -4.90 -3.85 -3.78
C PHE A 115 -4.43 -3.22 -5.10
N GLY A 116 -5.23 -2.32 -5.69
CA GLY A 116 -4.78 -1.51 -6.83
C GLY A 116 -3.60 -0.62 -6.50
N PHE A 117 -3.61 0.03 -5.32
CA PHE A 117 -2.46 0.80 -4.84
C PHE A 117 -1.23 -0.07 -4.58
N LEU A 118 -1.40 -1.22 -3.92
CA LEU A 118 -0.30 -2.16 -3.64
C LEU A 118 0.35 -2.66 -4.93
N ALA A 119 -0.45 -3.07 -5.92
CA ALA A 119 0.02 -3.49 -7.24
C ALA A 119 0.81 -2.37 -7.96
N PHE A 120 0.27 -1.15 -7.96
CA PHE A 120 0.94 -0.01 -8.56
C PHE A 120 2.26 0.32 -7.84
N SER A 121 2.27 0.30 -6.50
CA SER A 121 3.45 0.60 -5.71
C SER A 121 4.54 -0.47 -5.86
N SER A 122 4.18 -1.75 -5.89
CA SER A 122 5.17 -2.83 -6.08
C SER A 122 5.77 -2.82 -7.48
N MET A 123 4.96 -2.51 -8.50
CA MET A 123 5.44 -2.30 -9.87
C MET A 123 6.39 -1.10 -9.93
N ALA A 124 6.02 0.02 -9.30
CA ALA A 124 6.84 1.23 -9.26
C ALA A 124 8.18 1.00 -8.54
N ILE A 125 8.20 0.29 -7.41
CA ILE A 125 9.45 -0.08 -6.71
C ILE A 125 10.32 -0.94 -7.62
N THR A 126 9.73 -1.93 -8.30
CA THR A 126 10.48 -2.84 -9.17
C THR A 126 11.12 -2.09 -10.33
N LEU A 127 10.37 -1.20 -11.00
CA LEU A 127 10.89 -0.41 -12.12
C LEU A 127 11.92 0.62 -11.66
N THR A 128 11.61 1.41 -10.63
CA THR A 128 12.50 2.49 -10.15
C THR A 128 13.75 1.94 -9.48
N GLY A 129 13.65 0.83 -8.74
CA GLY A 129 14.80 0.18 -8.13
C GLY A 129 15.72 -0.49 -9.16
N ALA A 130 15.17 -1.10 -10.22
CA ALA A 130 15.99 -1.57 -11.34
C ALA A 130 16.74 -0.43 -12.02
N MET A 131 16.07 0.71 -12.27
CA MET A 131 16.73 1.91 -12.79
C MET A 131 17.79 2.44 -11.83
N ALA A 132 17.53 2.43 -10.52
CA ALA A 132 18.47 2.91 -9.51
C ALA A 132 19.76 2.08 -9.48
N VAL A 133 19.68 0.75 -9.62
CA VAL A 133 20.87 -0.12 -9.70
C VAL A 133 21.72 0.22 -10.93
N VAL A 134 21.09 0.42 -12.09
CA VAL A 134 21.80 0.78 -13.34
C VAL A 134 22.42 2.18 -13.26
N LEU A 135 21.72 3.14 -12.66
CA LEU A 135 22.16 4.54 -12.59
C LEU A 135 23.12 4.82 -11.42
N ALA A 136 23.23 3.93 -10.44
CA ALA A 136 24.06 4.15 -9.25
C ALA A 136 25.52 4.48 -9.58
N GLN A 137 26.15 3.70 -10.48
CA GLN A 137 27.54 3.92 -10.87
C GLN A 137 27.76 5.22 -11.67
N PRO A 138 26.99 5.50 -12.75
CA PRO A 138 27.06 6.78 -13.46
C PRO A 138 26.84 8.02 -12.59
N ILE A 139 25.94 7.94 -11.60
CA ILE A 139 25.68 9.05 -10.68
C ILE A 139 26.92 9.31 -9.82
N VAL A 140 27.50 8.27 -9.23
CA VAL A 140 28.71 8.43 -8.38
C VAL A 140 29.87 9.02 -9.18
N THR A 141 30.09 8.58 -10.42
CA THR A 141 31.17 9.11 -11.26
C THR A 141 30.91 10.54 -11.72
N ALA A 142 29.67 10.92 -12.03
CA ALA A 142 29.31 12.29 -12.39
C ALA A 142 29.55 13.29 -11.24
N PHE A 143 29.37 12.84 -9.99
CA PHE A 143 29.60 13.66 -8.80
C PHE A 143 30.99 13.49 -8.18
N ALA A 144 31.91 12.75 -8.81
CA ALA A 144 33.25 12.48 -8.29
C ALA A 144 34.09 13.75 -8.03
N GLY A 145 33.77 14.88 -8.68
CA GLY A 145 34.40 16.18 -8.43
C GLY A 145 33.78 17.01 -7.29
N SER A 146 32.72 16.51 -6.64
CA SER A 146 32.02 17.17 -5.53
C SER A 146 32.55 16.71 -4.16
N SER A 147 32.18 17.43 -3.09
CA SER A 147 32.52 17.04 -1.70
C SER A 147 32.08 15.60 -1.39
N ALA A 148 33.01 14.77 -0.92
CA ALA A 148 32.75 13.38 -0.53
C ALA A 148 31.62 13.26 0.52
N THR A 149 31.48 14.28 1.38
CA THR A 149 30.40 14.37 2.37
C THR A 149 29.03 14.44 1.71
N LEU A 150 28.90 15.15 0.60
CA LEU A 150 27.63 15.31 -0.12
C LEU A 150 27.19 14.00 -0.79
N ILE A 151 28.13 13.26 -1.38
CA ILE A 151 27.87 11.93 -1.97
C ILE A 151 27.41 10.94 -0.89
N PHE A 152 28.05 10.95 0.29
CA PHE A 152 27.66 10.11 1.41
C PHE A 152 26.23 10.40 1.88
N TRP A 153 25.88 11.67 2.10
CA TRP A 153 24.52 12.05 2.54
C TRP A 153 23.46 11.73 1.49
N LEU A 154 23.75 11.95 0.20
CA LEU A 154 22.84 11.57 -0.89
C LEU A 154 22.64 10.04 -0.95
N GLY A 155 23.71 9.26 -0.85
CA GLY A 155 23.64 7.80 -0.83
C GLY A 155 22.88 7.27 0.39
N ALA A 156 23.14 7.81 1.58
CA ALA A 156 22.41 7.46 2.81
C ALA A 156 20.92 7.81 2.70
N GLY A 157 20.59 8.99 2.16
CA GLY A 157 19.22 9.43 1.92
C GLY A 157 18.48 8.54 0.92
N ALA A 158 19.14 8.15 -0.18
CA ALA A 158 18.55 7.24 -1.17
C ALA A 158 18.28 5.85 -0.57
N LYS A 159 19.23 5.28 0.17
CA LYS A 159 19.05 4.00 0.90
C LYS A 159 17.87 4.07 1.86
N LEU A 160 17.78 5.13 2.66
CA LEU A 160 16.69 5.33 3.62
C LEU A 160 15.33 5.48 2.92
N ALA A 161 15.27 6.22 1.82
CA ALA A 161 14.04 6.41 1.05
C ALA A 161 13.50 5.07 0.48
N VAL A 162 14.37 4.23 -0.07
CA VAL A 162 13.99 2.88 -0.54
C VAL A 162 13.53 2.00 0.62
N CYS A 163 14.24 2.01 1.76
CA CYS A 163 13.84 1.26 2.95
C CYS A 163 12.45 1.68 3.45
N LEU A 164 12.17 2.99 3.50
CA LEU A 164 10.87 3.53 3.88
C LEU A 164 9.77 3.09 2.91
N TRP A 165 10.04 3.10 1.60
CA TRP A 165 9.06 2.69 0.60
C TRP A 165 8.74 1.19 0.71
N VAL A 166 9.76 0.34 0.85
CA VAL A 166 9.59 -1.11 1.04
C VAL A 166 8.86 -1.41 2.35
N ALA A 167 9.20 -0.73 3.45
CA ALA A 167 8.51 -0.87 4.73
C ALA A 167 7.03 -0.48 4.63
N HIS A 168 6.72 0.62 3.95
CA HIS A 168 5.34 1.04 3.72
C HIS A 168 4.55 0.01 2.90
N LEU A 169 5.17 -0.56 1.85
CA LEU A 169 4.56 -1.65 1.08
C LEU A 169 4.23 -2.84 1.99
N PHE A 170 5.14 -3.23 2.87
CA PHE A 170 4.93 -4.34 3.80
C PHE A 170 3.77 -4.08 4.77
N VAL A 171 3.72 -2.90 5.41
CA VAL A 171 2.65 -2.54 6.34
C VAL A 171 1.29 -2.50 5.66
N VAL A 172 1.20 -1.87 4.49
CA VAL A 172 -0.08 -1.81 3.73
C VAL A 172 -0.49 -3.20 3.25
N THR A 173 0.46 -4.10 2.98
CA THR A 173 0.17 -5.51 2.66
C THR A 173 -0.42 -6.23 3.86
N ALA A 174 0.18 -6.06 5.05
CA ALA A 174 -0.35 -6.66 6.28
C ALA A 174 -1.75 -6.14 6.60
N LEU A 175 -2.00 -4.84 6.41
CA LEU A 175 -3.33 -4.25 6.51
C LEU A 175 -4.30 -4.85 5.48
N GLY A 176 -3.83 -5.07 4.26
CA GLY A 176 -4.62 -5.70 3.20
C GLY A 176 -5.01 -7.14 3.53
N LEU A 177 -4.07 -7.92 4.05
CA LEU A 177 -4.30 -9.28 4.52
C LEU A 177 -5.26 -9.30 5.71
N TYR A 178 -5.10 -8.42 6.70
CA TYR A 178 -6.03 -8.28 7.82
C TYR A 178 -7.47 -8.04 7.34
N TYR A 179 -7.64 -7.15 6.35
CA TYR A 179 -8.95 -6.87 5.80
C TYR A 179 -9.56 -8.08 5.09
N LEU A 180 -8.77 -8.82 4.31
CA LEU A 180 -9.22 -10.05 3.65
C LEU A 180 -9.54 -11.18 4.64
N MET A 181 -8.74 -11.34 5.69
CA MET A 181 -8.89 -12.45 6.65
C MET A 181 -10.03 -12.21 7.64
N ASP A 182 -10.09 -11.03 8.26
CA ASP A 182 -11.05 -10.77 9.33
C ASP A 182 -12.33 -10.11 8.80
N ARG A 183 -12.19 -9.10 7.93
CA ARG A 183 -13.29 -8.18 7.64
C ARG A 183 -14.12 -8.53 6.42
N LEU A 184 -13.53 -9.23 5.47
CA LEU A 184 -14.23 -9.80 4.32
C LEU A 184 -15.12 -10.97 4.75
N TYR A 185 -14.73 -11.71 5.79
CA TYR A 185 -15.44 -12.91 6.24
C TYR A 185 -16.45 -12.65 7.36
N ARG A 186 -16.29 -11.59 8.17
CA ARG A 186 -17.27 -11.20 9.19
C ARG A 186 -18.57 -10.71 8.53
N GLN A 187 -19.55 -11.59 8.49
CA GLN A 187 -20.94 -11.28 8.17
C GLN A 187 -21.54 -10.44 9.32
N ASP A 188 -22.17 -9.32 8.97
CA ASP A 188 -22.93 -8.55 9.96
C ASP A 188 -24.15 -9.41 10.35
N GLY A 189 -24.20 -9.86 11.60
CA GLY A 189 -25.28 -10.71 12.08
C GLY A 189 -26.64 -10.05 11.86
N HIS A 190 -27.51 -10.71 11.10
CA HIS A 190 -28.88 -10.27 10.92
C HIS A 190 -29.69 -10.65 12.17
N ILE A 191 -30.13 -9.66 12.95
CA ILE A 191 -31.09 -9.91 14.03
C ILE A 191 -32.44 -10.18 13.36
N ILE A 192 -32.81 -11.46 13.30
CA ILE A 192 -34.15 -11.87 12.88
C ILE A 192 -35.08 -11.50 14.03
N SER A 193 -35.87 -10.45 13.86
CA SER A 193 -36.94 -10.14 14.79
C SER A 193 -38.08 -11.13 14.53
N ARG A 194 -38.46 -11.89 15.55
CA ARG A 194 -39.55 -12.90 15.55
C ARG A 194 -40.91 -12.39 15.03
N LYS A 195 -41.06 -11.09 14.78
CA LYS A 195 -42.29 -10.46 14.27
C LYS A 195 -42.56 -10.72 12.78
N ASP A 196 -41.59 -11.22 12.02
CA ASP A 196 -41.75 -11.51 10.58
C ASP A 196 -42.29 -12.93 10.31
N ASP A 197 -42.26 -13.83 11.29
CA ASP A 197 -42.80 -15.19 11.14
C ASP A 197 -44.34 -15.21 11.25
N ASP A 198 -44.92 -14.34 12.08
CA ASP A 198 -46.39 -14.26 12.25
C ASP A 198 -47.11 -13.69 11.01
N LYS A 199 -46.40 -13.00 10.11
CA LYS A 199 -46.97 -12.47 8.85
C LYS A 199 -46.92 -13.44 7.69
N LYS A 200 -46.17 -14.54 7.80
CA LYS A 200 -46.14 -15.60 6.79
C LYS A 200 -47.10 -16.76 7.11
N ALA A 201 -47.68 -16.74 8.30
CA ALA A 201 -48.65 -17.74 8.77
C ALA A 201 -50.11 -17.26 8.72
N ALA A 202 -50.38 -16.11 8.11
CA ALA A 202 -51.72 -15.55 7.87
C ALA A 202 -51.89 -15.23 6.37
#